data_AF-A0A437PRW4-F1
#
_entry.id   AF-A0A437PRW4-F1
#
_cell.length_a   1.000
_cell.length_b   1.000
_cell.length_c   1.000
_cell.angle_alpha   90.00
_cell.angle_beta   90.00
_cell.angle_gamma   90.00
#
_symmetry.space_group_name_H-M   'P 1'
#
loop_
_entity.id
_entity.type
_entity.pdbx_description
1 polymer ?
#
loop_
_entity_poly.entity_id
_entity_poly.type
_entity_poly.pdbx_seq_one_letter_code
_entity_poly.pdbx_strand_id
1 'polypeptide(L)'
;MARLILSYGGLLLLVFAIKNLRPEWIHGEILIIWAFFTFLGYLSHLLHGFGMEKDREKLVPFHMATQGIRFLCSLIFVGFYAYLKIENIYLFIIDFFVLYLFSTYFEISGLLRKLRRF
;
A
#
# COMPACT_ATOMS: atom_id res chain seq x y z
N MET A 1 -1.31 -13.54 5.15
CA MET A 1 -1.89 -12.42 5.92
C MET A 1 -1.03 -12.03 7.12
N ALA A 2 -0.82 -12.90 8.13
CA ALA A 2 -0.17 -12.52 9.40
C ALA A 2 1.13 -11.69 9.28
N ARG A 3 2.07 -12.07 8.39
CA ARG A 3 3.31 -11.32 8.18
C ARG A 3 3.14 -9.95 7.52
N LEU A 4 2.20 -9.82 6.56
CA LEU A 4 1.88 -8.53 5.95
C LEU A 4 1.24 -7.60 6.98
N ILE A 5 0.34 -8.14 7.81
CA ILE A 5 -0.26 -7.41 8.92
C ILE A 5 0.83 -6.94 9.90
N LEU A 6 1.84 -7.79 10.16
CA LEU A 6 2.97 -7.46 11.02
C LEU A 6 3.87 -6.37 10.42
N SER A 7 4.16 -6.42 9.12
CA SER A 7 4.97 -5.39 8.45
C SER A 7 4.25 -4.05 8.35
N TYR A 8 2.95 -4.06 8.04
CA TYR A 8 2.12 -2.86 8.07
C TYR A 8 1.96 -2.31 9.50
N GLY A 9 1.76 -3.18 10.51
CA GLY A 9 1.69 -2.76 11.91
C GLY A 9 3.01 -2.10 12.38
N GLY A 10 4.16 -2.67 12.01
CA GLY A 10 5.46 -2.08 12.32
C GLY A 10 5.68 -0.73 11.62
N LEU A 11 5.26 -0.59 10.36
CA LEU A 11 5.34 0.67 9.63
C LEU A 11 4.42 1.73 10.24
N LEU A 12 3.20 1.37 10.68
CA LEU A 12 2.28 2.30 11.36
C LEU A 12 2.88 2.83 12.67
N LEU A 13 3.47 1.95 13.48
CA LEU A 13 4.15 2.36 14.71
C LEU A 13 5.31 3.33 14.44
N LEU A 14 6.11 3.05 13.40
CA LEU A 14 7.23 3.89 13.00
C LEU A 14 6.75 5.29 12.54
N VAL A 15 5.72 5.34 11.71
CA VAL A 15 5.09 6.59 11.24
C VAL A 15 4.55 7.38 12.43
N PHE A 16 3.86 6.72 13.37
CA PHE A 16 3.32 7.39 14.56
C PHE A 16 4.41 7.91 15.50
N ALA A 17 5.51 7.16 15.67
CA ALA A 17 6.67 7.60 16.45
C ALA A 17 7.32 8.85 15.83
N ILE A 18 7.52 8.87 14.51
CA ILE A 18 8.04 10.04 13.79
C ILE A 18 7.09 11.22 13.94
N LYS A 19 5.76 11.00 13.85
CA LYS A 19 4.77 12.07 13.97
C LYS A 19 4.82 12.75 15.34
N ASN A 20 5.03 11.98 16.40
CA ASN A 20 5.16 12.53 17.76
C ASN A 20 6.49 13.26 17.99
N LEU A 21 7.58 12.83 17.35
CA LEU A 21 8.89 13.46 17.48
C LEU A 21 9.03 14.71 16.61
N ARG A 22 8.48 14.68 15.39
CA ARG A 22 8.58 15.71 14.35
C ARG A 22 7.26 15.80 13.58
N PRO A 23 6.25 16.50 14.11
CA PRO A 23 4.93 16.60 13.47
C PRO A 23 4.97 17.30 12.11
N GLU A 24 5.97 18.14 11.86
CA GLU A 24 6.13 18.85 10.58
C GLU A 24 6.54 17.93 9.41
N TRP A 25 7.04 16.73 9.69
CA TRP A 25 7.51 15.79 8.66
C TRP A 25 6.41 14.85 8.16
N ILE A 26 5.26 14.81 8.84
CA ILE A 26 4.16 13.92 8.51
C ILE A 26 2.89 14.74 8.38
N HIS A 27 2.21 14.55 7.25
CA HIS A 27 0.97 15.20 6.94
C HIS A 27 -0.13 14.89 7.98
N GLY A 28 -0.98 15.87 8.30
CA GLY A 28 -2.06 15.70 9.27
C GLY A 28 -2.99 14.52 8.94
N GLU A 29 -3.30 14.38 7.65
CA GLU A 29 -4.17 13.33 7.08
C GLU A 29 -3.50 11.95 6.85
N ILE A 30 -2.36 11.69 7.51
CA ILE A 30 -1.64 10.40 7.38
C ILE A 30 -2.51 9.18 7.67
N LEU A 31 -3.53 9.32 8.54
CA LEU A 31 -4.47 8.25 8.86
C LEU A 31 -5.36 7.88 7.66
N ILE A 32 -5.78 8.87 6.86
CA ILE A 32 -6.56 8.63 5.65
C ILE A 32 -5.72 7.90 4.61
N ILE A 33 -4.45 8.31 4.44
CA ILE A 33 -3.49 7.63 3.57
C ILE A 33 -3.31 6.17 4.02
N TRP A 34 -3.16 5.95 5.33
CA TRP A 34 -3.08 4.61 5.92
C TRP A 34 -4.32 3.75 5.69
N ALA A 35 -5.52 4.32 5.87
CA ALA A 35 -6.77 3.63 5.62
C ALA A 35 -6.87 3.20 4.14
N PHE A 36 -6.45 4.08 3.22
CA PHE A 36 -6.39 3.76 1.79
C PHE A 36 -5.44 2.60 1.48
N PHE A 37 -4.22 2.60 2.03
CA PHE A 37 -3.29 1.48 1.81
C PHE A 37 -3.75 0.17 2.45
N THR A 38 -4.46 0.25 3.57
CA THR A 38 -5.09 -0.92 4.21
C THR A 38 -6.19 -1.49 3.31
N PHE A 39 -7.03 -0.63 2.74
CA PHE A 39 -8.03 -1.01 1.75
C PHE A 39 -7.40 -1.64 0.51
N LEU A 40 -6.33 -1.05 -0.04
CA LEU A 40 -5.61 -1.63 -1.19
C LEU A 40 -5.02 -3.00 -0.87
N GLY A 41 -4.43 -3.18 0.33
CA GLY A 41 -3.91 -4.47 0.78
C GLY A 41 -5.02 -5.52 0.88
N TYR A 42 -6.19 -5.15 1.39
CA TYR A 42 -7.36 -6.02 1.45
C TYR A 42 -7.88 -6.38 0.05
N LEU A 43 -8.03 -5.39 -0.83
CA LEU A 43 -8.44 -5.59 -2.22
C LEU A 43 -7.48 -6.55 -2.94
N SER A 44 -6.18 -6.38 -2.73
CA SER A 44 -5.14 -7.24 -3.30
C SER A 44 -5.24 -8.66 -2.78
N HIS A 45 -5.61 -8.85 -1.52
CA HIS A 45 -5.85 -10.18 -0.96
C HIS A 45 -7.08 -10.85 -1.57
N LEU A 46 -8.20 -10.13 -1.70
CA LEU A 46 -9.41 -10.64 -2.33
C LEU A 46 -9.13 -11.07 -3.78
N LEU A 47 -8.48 -10.18 -4.53
CA LEU A 47 -8.05 -10.42 -5.90
C LEU A 47 -7.20 -11.70 -5.99
N HIS A 48 -6.12 -11.80 -5.22
CA HIS A 48 -5.30 -13.02 -5.22
C HIS A 48 -6.08 -14.28 -4.81
N GLY A 49 -7.08 -14.16 -3.92
CA GLY A 49 -7.96 -15.26 -3.53
C GLY A 49 -8.77 -15.80 -4.71
N PHE A 50 -9.42 -14.91 -5.48
CA PHE A 50 -10.19 -15.28 -6.67
C PHE A 50 -9.33 -15.86 -7.80
N GLY A 51 -8.09 -15.37 -7.96
CA GLY A 51 -7.19 -15.81 -9.03
C GLY A 51 -6.51 -17.17 -8.79
N MET A 52 -6.27 -17.54 -7.53
CA MET A 52 -5.48 -18.73 -7.17
C MET A 52 -6.27 -20.05 -7.17
N GLU A 53 -7.61 -20.00 -7.18
CA GLU A 53 -8.45 -21.20 -7.10
C GLU A 53 -8.47 -22.03 -8.40
N LYS A 54 -7.91 -21.49 -9.50
CA LYS A 54 -8.06 -22.07 -10.85
C LYS A 54 -6.78 -22.50 -11.56
N ASP A 55 -5.60 -21.94 -11.23
CA ASP A 55 -4.30 -22.39 -11.78
C ASP A 55 -3.12 -21.64 -11.14
N ARG A 56 -2.05 -22.35 -10.73
CA ARG A 56 -0.84 -21.71 -10.17
C ARG A 56 -0.02 -20.96 -11.20
N GLU A 57 -0.16 -21.27 -12.49
CA GLU A 57 0.53 -20.56 -13.58
C GLU A 57 0.02 -19.12 -13.74
N LYS A 58 -1.21 -18.84 -13.28
CA LYS A 58 -1.82 -17.51 -13.37
C LYS A 58 -1.39 -16.58 -12.23
N LEU A 59 -0.56 -17.02 -11.29
CA LEU A 59 -0.07 -16.20 -10.16
C LEU A 59 0.60 -14.90 -10.61
N VAL A 60 1.48 -14.97 -11.62
CA VAL A 60 2.23 -13.80 -12.10
C VAL A 60 1.32 -12.82 -12.87
N PRO A 61 0.52 -13.26 -13.87
CA PRO A 61 -0.44 -12.37 -14.54
C PRO A 61 -1.42 -11.70 -13.57
N PHE A 62 -1.93 -12.46 -12.59
CA PHE A 62 -2.90 -11.94 -11.63
C PHE A 62 -2.28 -10.93 -10.67
N HIS A 63 -1.02 -11.16 -10.26
CA HIS A 63 -0.27 -10.18 -9.47
C HIS A 63 -0.04 -8.89 -10.25
N MET A 64 0.36 -8.99 -11.52
CA MET A 64 0.56 -7.82 -12.39
C MET A 64 -0.73 -7.03 -12.59
N ALA A 65 -1.87 -7.72 -12.81
CA ALA A 65 -3.18 -7.07 -12.88
C ALA A 65 -3.54 -6.35 -11.57
N THR A 66 -3.29 -7.00 -10.43
CA THR A 66 -3.52 -6.41 -9.10
C THR A 66 -2.65 -5.15 -8.89
N GLN A 67 -1.39 -5.17 -9.30
CA GLN A 67 -0.51 -4.00 -9.25
C GLN A 67 -1.00 -2.87 -10.17
N GLY A 68 -1.48 -3.20 -11.38
CA GLY A 68 -2.09 -2.22 -12.29
C GLY A 68 -3.31 -1.53 -11.68
N ILE A 69 -4.22 -2.29 -11.06
CA ILE A 69 -5.39 -1.74 -10.37
C ILE A 69 -4.97 -0.85 -9.20
N ARG A 70 -4.02 -1.30 -8.36
CA ARG A 70 -3.50 -0.50 -7.23
C ARG A 70 -2.88 0.82 -7.70
N PHE A 71 -2.10 0.79 -8.77
CA PHE A 71 -1.49 1.97 -9.35
C PHE A 71 -2.56 2.96 -9.81
N LEU A 72 -3.57 2.48 -10.55
CA LEU A 72 -4.66 3.34 -11.02
C LEU A 72 -5.49 3.92 -9.86
N CYS A 73 -5.85 3.10 -8.86
CA CYS A 73 -6.54 3.57 -7.67
C CYS A 73 -5.71 4.62 -6.91
N SER A 74 -4.40 4.43 -6.82
CA SER A 74 -3.47 5.37 -6.17
C SER A 74 -3.42 6.71 -6.91
N LEU A 75 -3.40 6.66 -8.24
CA LEU A 75 -3.39 7.86 -9.08
C LEU A 75 -4.68 8.67 -8.94
N ILE A 76 -5.83 7.98 -8.93
CA ILE A 76 -7.15 8.60 -8.70
C ILE A 76 -7.21 9.20 -7.30
N PHE A 77 -6.73 8.48 -6.28
CA PHE A 77 -6.75 8.95 -4.89
C PHE A 77 -5.93 10.22 -4.70
N VAL A 78 -4.68 10.22 -5.16
CA VAL A 78 -3.81 11.40 -5.07
C VAL A 78 -4.36 12.54 -5.91
N GLY A 79 -4.84 12.28 -7.13
CA GLY A 79 -5.43 13.29 -8.01
C GLY A 79 -6.69 13.94 -7.43
N PHE A 80 -7.56 13.15 -6.79
CA PHE A 80 -8.75 13.65 -6.10
C PHE A 80 -8.38 14.58 -4.95
N TYR A 81 -7.42 14.19 -4.11
CA TYR A 81 -6.96 15.00 -2.99
C TYR A 81 -6.15 16.23 -3.42
N ALA A 82 -5.45 16.15 -4.55
CA ALA A 82 -4.82 17.29 -5.19
C ALA A 82 -5.87 18.31 -5.68
N TYR A 83 -7.00 17.85 -6.21
CA TYR A 83 -8.10 18.70 -6.65
C TYR A 83 -8.80 19.41 -5.47
N LEU A 84 -8.92 18.74 -4.32
CA LEU A 84 -9.51 19.30 -3.11
C LEU A 84 -8.68 20.41 -2.44
N LYS A 85 -7.48 20.74 -2.96
CA LYS A 85 -6.58 21.79 -2.45
C LYS A 85 -6.31 21.66 -0.94
N ILE A 86 -6.00 20.45 -0.48
CA ILE A 86 -5.58 20.26 0.91
C ILE A 86 -4.33 21.09 1.20
N GLU A 87 -4.23 21.59 2.42
CA GLU A 87 -3.02 22.22 2.95
C GLU A 87 -1.81 21.30 2.78
N ASN A 88 -0.64 21.86 2.44
CA ASN A 88 0.61 21.12 2.31
C ASN A 88 0.54 19.88 1.40
N ILE A 89 -0.09 20.02 0.23
CA ILE A 89 -0.18 18.99 -0.82
C ILE A 89 1.14 18.27 -1.13
N TYR A 90 2.27 18.99 -1.11
CA TYR A 90 3.59 18.39 -1.35
C TYR A 90 3.95 17.33 -0.29
N LEU A 91 3.68 17.63 0.98
CA LEU A 91 3.93 16.71 2.09
C LEU A 91 2.98 15.49 2.01
N PHE A 92 1.72 15.72 1.65
CA PHE A 92 0.75 14.65 1.40
C PHE A 92 1.23 13.69 0.30
N ILE A 93 1.71 14.22 -0.83
CA ILE A 93 2.19 13.43 -1.96
C ILE A 93 3.43 12.63 -1.56
N ILE A 94 4.38 13.23 -0.82
CA ILE A 94 5.58 12.54 -0.36
C ILE A 94 5.22 11.39 0.59
N ASP A 95 4.40 11.65 1.61
CA ASP A 95 3.96 10.62 2.55
C ASP A 95 3.23 9.48 1.85
N PHE A 96 2.33 9.82 0.93
CA PHE A 96 1.63 8.85 0.10
C PHE A 96 2.61 8.00 -0.71
N PHE A 97 3.57 8.62 -1.37
CA PHE A 97 4.52 7.93 -2.24
C PHE A 97 5.48 7.03 -1.44
N VAL A 98 5.96 7.49 -0.29
CA VAL A 98 6.78 6.68 0.62
C VAL A 98 6.01 5.46 1.10
N LEU A 99 4.76 5.64 1.56
CA LEU A 99 3.92 4.52 1.98
C LEU A 99 3.59 3.57 0.82
N TYR A 100 3.39 4.08 -0.39
CA TYR A 100 3.20 3.29 -1.61
C TYR A 100 4.41 2.39 -1.89
N LEU A 101 5.63 2.91 -1.77
CA LEU A 101 6.86 2.14 -1.98
C LEU A 101 7.01 1.03 -0.94
N PHE A 102 6.80 1.33 0.35
CA PHE A 102 6.84 0.31 1.40
C PHE A 102 5.77 -0.76 1.21
N SER A 103 4.54 -0.34 0.89
CA SER A 103 3.44 -1.24 0.60
C SER A 103 3.78 -2.21 -0.54
N THR A 104 4.27 -1.67 -1.66
CA THR A 104 4.68 -2.45 -2.83
C THR A 104 5.85 -3.39 -2.51
N TYR A 105 6.84 -2.91 -1.75
CA TYR A 105 7.98 -3.72 -1.34
C TYR A 105 7.56 -4.92 -0.48
N PHE A 106 6.67 -4.73 0.49
CA PHE A 106 6.19 -5.81 1.35
C PHE A 106 5.43 -6.88 0.56
N GLU A 107 4.67 -6.47 -0.47
CA GLU A 107 3.96 -7.42 -1.34
C GLU A 107 4.89 -8.23 -2.24
N ILE A 108 5.82 -7.57 -2.94
CA ILE A 108 6.79 -8.24 -3.81
C ILE A 108 7.64 -9.21 -2.99
N SER A 109 8.10 -8.80 -1.80
CA SER A 109 8.85 -9.66 -0.88
C SER A 109 8.05 -10.90 -0.45
N GLY A 110 6.74 -10.72 -0.23
CA GLY A 110 5.82 -11.83 0.05
C GLY A 110 5.66 -12.79 -1.13
N LEU A 111 5.56 -12.26 -2.35
CA LEU A 111 5.41 -13.03 -3.58
C LEU A 111 6.69 -13.82 -3.92
N LEU A 112 7.85 -13.17 -3.91
CA LEU A 112 9.15 -13.79 -4.21
C LEU A 112 9.43 -15.01 -3.33
N ARG A 113 8.98 -14.98 -2.07
CA ARG A 113 9.16 -16.10 -1.14
C ARG A 113 8.19 -17.25 -1.41
N LYS A 114 6.96 -16.98 -1.88
CA LYS A 114 6.05 -18.03 -2.34
C LYS A 114 6.62 -18.76 -3.56
N LEU A 115 7.33 -18.04 -4.43
CA LEU A 115 8.02 -18.62 -5.59
C LEU A 115 9.28 -19.43 -5.21
N ARG A 116 10.07 -18.97 -4.24
CA ARG A 116 11.31 -19.65 -3.81
C ARG A 116 11.09 -20.96 -3.03
N ARG A 117 9.89 -21.19 -2.51
CA ARG A 117 9.57 -22.39 -1.72
C ARG A 117 9.08 -23.57 -2.59
N PHE A 118 9.24 -23.44 -3.92
CA PHE A 118 9.11 -24.51 -4.90
C PHE A 118 10.49 -25.05 -5.26
#